data_AF-A0AAV3Q519-F1
#
_entry.id   AF-A0AAV3Q519-F1
#
_cell.length_a   1.000
_cell.length_b   1.000
_cell.length_c   1.000
_cell.angle_alpha   90.00
_cell.angle_beta   90.00
_cell.angle_gamma   90.00
#
_symmetry.space_group_name_H-M   'P 1'
#
loop_
_entity.id
_entity.type
_entity.pdbx_description
1 polymer ?
#
loop_
_entity_poly.entity_id
_entity_poly.type
_entity_poly.pdbx_seq_one_letter_code
_entity_poly.pdbx_strand_id
1 'polypeptide(L)'
;MRMQRYLIAIEYIGSRFSGAQIQAPIFRTVVGVLQKAFHKFIGQPVSVVCSSRTDAGVHALSNVFHVDVQRISKRKPNQLLPPHDPAVVKRAVNHFLQKNEGDISVIDVRSVPPNFHSRYQAIERTYFYRLLSGPEALSTFEKDRAWHVPEEIDILAMQEACKVLVGQHDFSSFRAAGCEVCYCS
;
A
#
# COMPACT_ATOMS: atom_id res chain seq x y z
N MET A 1 6.42 -27.34 -7.56
CA MET A 1 5.90 -26.06 -8.13
C MET A 1 6.97 -24.99 -8.00
N ARG A 2 7.23 -24.16 -9.03
CA ARG A 2 8.34 -23.18 -9.08
C ARG A 2 7.85 -21.72 -9.08
N MET A 3 6.72 -21.46 -8.42
CA MET A 3 6.19 -20.11 -8.19
C MET A 3 6.71 -19.64 -6.83
N GLN A 4 7.37 -18.48 -6.80
CA GLN A 4 7.88 -17.87 -5.58
C GLN A 4 6.97 -16.72 -5.16
N ARG A 5 6.51 -16.76 -3.91
CA ARG A 5 5.83 -15.62 -3.30
C ARG A 5 6.86 -14.68 -2.68
N TYR A 6 6.74 -13.40 -2.99
CA TYR A 6 7.51 -12.35 -2.32
C TYR A 6 6.58 -11.49 -1.50
N LEU A 7 7.01 -11.16 -0.28
CA LEU A 7 6.49 -10.05 0.49
C LEU A 7 7.22 -8.78 0.05
N ILE A 8 6.49 -7.74 -0.29
CA ILE A 8 7.06 -6.44 -0.65
C ILE A 8 6.47 -5.37 0.27
N ALA A 9 7.33 -4.50 0.81
CA ALA A 9 6.91 -3.27 1.45
C ALA A 9 7.10 -2.13 0.46
N ILE A 10 6.11 -1.24 0.36
CA ILE A 10 6.14 -0.11 -0.54
C ILE A 10 5.82 1.19 0.20
N GLU A 11 6.38 2.27 -0.32
CA GLU A 11 5.97 3.64 -0.02
C GLU A 11 5.34 4.26 -1.27
N TYR A 12 4.36 5.14 -1.09
CA TYR A 12 3.80 5.92 -2.19
C TYR A 12 3.13 7.22 -1.75
N ILE A 13 3.17 8.20 -2.66
CA ILE A 13 2.39 9.43 -2.57
C ILE A 13 1.04 9.18 -3.24
N GLY A 14 -0.03 9.13 -2.44
CA GLY A 14 -1.37 8.73 -2.85
C GLY A 14 -2.12 9.71 -3.76
N SER A 15 -1.68 10.97 -3.84
CA SER A 15 -2.43 12.08 -4.46
C SER A 15 -2.84 11.83 -5.92
N ARG A 16 -2.09 10.99 -6.65
CA ARG A 16 -2.36 10.63 -8.06
C ARG A 16 -2.91 9.21 -8.24
N PHE A 17 -3.41 8.60 -7.17
CA PHE A 17 -3.98 7.26 -7.19
C PHE A 17 -5.46 7.30 -6.78
N SER A 18 -6.28 6.58 -7.52
CA SER A 18 -7.68 6.29 -7.18
C SER A 18 -7.80 5.18 -6.14
N GLY A 19 -6.86 5.14 -5.19
CA GLY A 19 -6.77 4.14 -4.13
C GLY A 19 -5.83 2.98 -4.46
N ALA A 20 -5.68 2.07 -3.49
CA ALA A 20 -4.75 0.96 -3.59
C ALA A 20 -5.25 -0.14 -4.54
N GLN A 21 -6.53 -0.50 -4.44
CA GLN A 21 -7.14 -1.63 -5.15
C GLN A 21 -7.57 -1.24 -6.56
N ILE A 22 -7.45 -2.17 -7.51
CA ILE A 22 -8.02 -1.99 -8.87
C ILE A 22 -9.54 -1.87 -8.78
N GLN A 23 -10.09 -0.86 -9.47
CA GLN A 23 -11.54 -0.63 -9.58
C GLN A 23 -12.02 -0.79 -11.03
N ALA A 24 -11.46 0.00 -11.95
CA ALA A 24 -11.70 -0.08 -13.39
C ALA A 24 -10.41 0.24 -14.17
N PRO A 25 -10.28 -0.18 -15.44
CA PRO A 25 -9.04 -0.02 -16.22
C PRO A 25 -8.57 1.43 -16.40
N ILE A 26 -9.50 2.39 -16.34
CA ILE A 26 -9.21 3.83 -16.50
C ILE A 26 -8.52 4.43 -15.27
N PHE A 27 -8.65 3.81 -14.10
CA PHE A 27 -8.15 4.38 -12.85
C PHE A 27 -6.72 3.95 -12.56
N ARG A 28 -5.88 4.93 -12.20
CA ARG A 28 -4.51 4.68 -11.74
C ARG A 28 -4.55 4.22 -10.29
N THR A 29 -4.22 2.96 -10.04
CA THR A 29 -4.25 2.35 -8.71
C THR A 29 -2.89 1.76 -8.35
N VAL A 30 -2.58 1.64 -7.06
CA VAL A 30 -1.29 1.11 -6.58
C VAL A 30 -1.06 -0.31 -7.09
N VAL A 31 -2.05 -1.20 -6.93
CA VAL A 31 -1.98 -2.59 -7.42
C VAL A 31 -1.79 -2.62 -8.95
N GLY A 32 -2.52 -1.78 -9.69
CA GLY A 32 -2.41 -1.72 -11.15
C GLY A 32 -1.03 -1.27 -11.62
N VAL A 33 -0.43 -0.28 -10.96
CA VAL A 33 0.94 0.18 -11.26
C VAL A 33 1.97 -0.89 -10.93
N LEU A 34 1.86 -1.56 -9.77
CA LEU A 34 2.74 -2.66 -9.40
C LEU A 34 2.65 -3.81 -10.40
N GLN A 35 1.44 -4.25 -10.78
CA GLN A 35 1.25 -5.30 -11.78
C GLN A 35 1.90 -4.93 -13.12
N LYS A 36 1.77 -3.68 -13.59
CA LYS A 36 2.44 -3.20 -14.80
C LYS A 36 3.97 -3.25 -14.67
N ALA A 37 4.52 -2.85 -13.53
CA ALA A 37 5.96 -2.88 -13.28
C ALA A 37 6.51 -4.32 -13.23
N PHE A 38 5.83 -5.22 -12.52
CA PHE A 38 6.18 -6.64 -12.50
C PHE A 38 6.01 -7.30 -13.86
N HIS A 39 4.97 -6.94 -14.63
CA HIS A 39 4.79 -7.45 -15.98
C HIS A 39 5.96 -7.05 -16.89
N LYS A 40 6.41 -5.80 -16.83
CA LYS A 40 7.60 -5.35 -17.59
C LYS A 40 8.87 -6.07 -17.17
N PHE A 41 9.02 -6.40 -15.89
CA PHE A 41 10.17 -7.13 -15.37
C PHE A 41 10.15 -8.63 -15.76
N ILE A 42 9.04 -9.32 -15.49
CA ILE A 42 8.92 -10.78 -15.63
C ILE A 42 8.51 -11.19 -17.06
N GLY A 43 7.79 -10.33 -17.78
CA GLY A 43 7.26 -10.59 -19.12
C GLY A 43 5.90 -11.29 -19.13
N GLN A 44 5.26 -11.46 -17.99
CA GLN A 44 3.93 -12.08 -17.86
C GLN A 44 3.13 -11.44 -16.72
N PRO A 45 1.78 -11.53 -16.73
CA PRO A 45 0.95 -11.02 -15.64
C PRO A 45 1.30 -11.67 -14.30
N VAL A 46 1.13 -10.91 -13.21
CA VAL A 46 1.32 -11.39 -11.83
C VAL A 46 0.12 -11.06 -10.97
N SER A 47 -0.14 -11.90 -9.96
CA SER A 47 -1.09 -11.59 -8.89
C SER A 47 -0.41 -10.74 -7.83
N VAL A 48 -1.03 -9.62 -7.45
CA VAL A 48 -0.55 -8.71 -6.39
C VAL A 48 -1.69 -8.49 -5.41
N VAL A 49 -1.43 -8.73 -4.13
CA VAL A 49 -2.44 -8.65 -3.07
C VAL A 49 -1.97 -7.73 -1.96
N CYS A 50 -2.77 -6.70 -1.67
CA CYS A 50 -2.50 -5.73 -0.60
C CYS A 50 -2.79 -6.29 0.80
N SER A 51 -2.00 -5.87 1.79
CA SER A 51 -2.28 -6.09 3.22
C SER A 51 -3.37 -5.16 3.72
N SER A 52 -3.37 -3.91 3.25
CA SER A 52 -4.36 -2.89 3.55
C SER A 52 -4.77 -2.15 2.29
N ARG A 53 -6.08 -1.93 2.14
CA ARG A 53 -6.62 -1.04 1.12
C ARG A 53 -6.50 0.39 1.64
N THR A 54 -6.12 1.30 0.75
CA THR A 54 -6.18 2.73 1.03
C THR A 54 -7.09 3.39 0.01
N ASP A 55 -7.83 4.40 0.45
CA ASP A 55 -8.71 5.17 -0.41
C ASP A 55 -7.91 6.11 -1.32
N ALA A 56 -8.61 6.75 -2.26
CA ALA A 56 -8.00 7.70 -3.17
C ALA A 56 -7.32 8.84 -2.40
N GLY A 57 -6.11 9.23 -2.83
CA GLY A 57 -5.33 10.29 -2.18
C GLY A 57 -4.50 9.84 -0.98
N VAL A 58 -4.85 8.75 -0.29
CA VAL A 58 -4.14 8.29 0.92
C VAL A 58 -2.72 7.82 0.59
N HIS A 59 -1.72 8.31 1.33
CA HIS A 59 -0.31 7.94 1.20
C HIS A 59 0.02 6.66 1.99
N ALA A 60 1.18 6.07 1.70
CA ALA A 60 1.76 5.05 2.57
C ALA A 60 3.25 5.24 2.75
N LEU A 61 3.71 5.12 4.00
CA LEU A 61 5.13 5.03 4.35
C LEU A 61 5.66 3.59 4.21
N SER A 62 4.81 2.59 4.51
CA SER A 62 5.14 1.17 4.39
C SER A 62 3.86 0.33 4.32
N ASN A 63 3.21 0.30 3.15
CA ASN A 63 2.11 -0.65 2.91
C ASN A 63 2.69 -1.95 2.36
N VAL A 64 2.19 -3.08 2.83
CA VAL A 64 2.76 -4.40 2.51
C VAL A 64 1.88 -5.12 1.51
N PHE A 65 2.49 -5.82 0.56
CA PHE A 65 1.82 -6.61 -0.48
C PHE A 65 2.51 -7.96 -0.59
N HIS A 66 1.80 -8.97 -1.08
CA HIS A 66 2.45 -10.18 -1.59
C HIS A 66 2.23 -10.31 -3.09
N VAL A 67 3.22 -10.87 -3.77
CA VAL A 67 3.22 -11.09 -5.21
C VAL A 67 3.74 -12.47 -5.53
N ASP A 68 3.05 -13.17 -6.43
CA ASP A 68 3.46 -14.47 -6.91
C ASP A 68 4.17 -14.34 -8.25
N VAL A 69 5.41 -14.80 -8.30
CA VAL A 69 6.27 -14.72 -9.48
C VAL A 69 6.72 -16.11 -9.87
N GLN A 70 6.37 -16.48 -11.09
CA GLN A 70 6.96 -17.62 -11.78
C GLN A 70 7.96 -17.09 -12.80
N ARG A 71 9.14 -17.70 -12.89
CA ARG A 71 10.16 -17.30 -13.84
C ARG A 71 10.26 -18.32 -14.96
N ILE A 72 10.00 -17.89 -16.18
CA ILE A 72 10.02 -18.73 -17.38
C ILE A 72 11.14 -18.28 -18.30
N SER A 73 11.89 -19.22 -18.87
CA SER A 73 12.95 -18.91 -19.83
C SER A 73 12.36 -18.35 -21.13
N LYS A 74 12.82 -17.16 -21.54
CA LYS A 74 12.45 -16.57 -22.84
C LYS A 74 12.91 -17.40 -24.03
N ARG A 75 14.01 -18.17 -23.88
CA ARG A 75 14.56 -19.03 -24.94
C ARG A 75 13.90 -20.40 -25.00
N LYS A 76 13.33 -20.85 -23.87
CA LYS A 76 12.69 -22.18 -23.73
C LYS A 76 11.40 -22.00 -22.90
N PRO A 77 10.25 -21.71 -23.53
CA PRO A 77 9.01 -21.36 -22.84
C PRO A 77 8.50 -22.40 -21.83
N ASN A 78 8.89 -23.67 -21.98
CA ASN A 78 8.53 -24.73 -21.05
C ASN A 78 9.53 -24.91 -19.89
N GLN A 79 10.59 -24.11 -19.85
CA GLN A 79 11.62 -24.20 -18.83
C GLN A 79 11.39 -23.16 -17.73
N LEU A 80 11.05 -23.66 -16.53
CA LEU A 80 11.03 -22.87 -15.32
C LEU A 80 12.47 -22.55 -14.88
N LEU A 81 12.72 -21.31 -14.50
CA LEU A 81 14.01 -20.85 -13.97
C LEU A 81 13.96 -20.77 -12.44
N PRO A 82 15.12 -20.76 -11.75
CA PRO A 82 15.17 -20.47 -10.34
C PRO A 82 14.57 -19.09 -10.01
N PRO A 83 13.97 -18.92 -8.82
CA PRO A 83 13.48 -17.63 -8.35
C PRO A 83 14.56 -16.53 -8.42
N HIS A 84 14.10 -15.29 -8.50
CA HIS A 84 14.99 -14.14 -8.37
C HIS A 84 15.42 -13.96 -6.92
N ASP A 85 16.64 -13.47 -6.73
CA ASP A 85 17.04 -12.92 -5.44
C ASP A 85 16.15 -11.70 -5.10
N PRO A 86 15.70 -11.53 -3.84
CA PRO A 86 14.86 -10.40 -3.44
C PRO A 86 15.42 -9.02 -3.80
N ALA A 87 16.74 -8.83 -3.73
CA ALA A 87 17.37 -7.56 -4.10
C ALA A 87 17.30 -7.30 -5.61
N VAL A 88 17.32 -8.36 -6.44
CA VAL A 88 17.09 -8.25 -7.89
C VAL A 88 15.65 -7.81 -8.16
N VAL A 89 14.68 -8.41 -7.47
CA VAL A 89 13.26 -8.02 -7.60
C VAL A 89 13.08 -6.54 -7.23
N LYS A 90 13.61 -6.11 -6.08
CA LYS A 90 13.54 -4.71 -5.62
C LYS A 90 14.08 -3.75 -6.68
N ARG A 91 15.32 -3.98 -7.15
CA ARG A 91 15.97 -3.10 -8.15
C ARG A 91 15.20 -3.07 -9.47
N ALA A 92 14.79 -4.23 -9.99
CA ALA A 92 14.14 -4.31 -11.28
C ALA A 92 12.74 -3.69 -11.28
N VAL A 93 11.94 -3.93 -10.24
CA VAL A 93 10.61 -3.33 -10.12
C VAL A 93 10.73 -1.82 -9.94
N ASN A 94 11.62 -1.34 -9.06
CA ASN A 94 11.85 0.11 -8.89
C ASN A 94 12.31 0.80 -10.17
N HIS A 95 13.12 0.16 -11.01
CA HIS A 95 13.48 0.71 -12.32
C HIS A 95 12.24 1.07 -13.15
N PHE A 96 11.22 0.21 -13.16
CA PHE A 96 9.99 0.45 -13.92
C PHE A 96 9.03 1.40 -13.20
N LEU A 97 9.00 1.42 -11.87
CA LEU A 97 8.23 2.38 -11.09
C LEU A 97 8.76 3.81 -11.25
N GLN A 98 10.08 3.98 -11.23
CA GLN A 98 10.72 5.30 -11.39
C GLN A 98 10.54 5.86 -12.81
N LYS A 99 10.55 5.00 -13.84
CA LYS A 99 10.16 5.38 -15.21
C LYS A 99 8.67 5.73 -15.34
N ASN A 100 7.86 5.37 -14.34
CA ASN A 100 6.41 5.53 -14.33
C ASN A 100 6.00 6.47 -13.20
N GLU A 101 6.39 7.75 -13.33
CA GLU A 101 6.03 8.87 -12.47
C GLU A 101 6.77 9.01 -11.12
N GLY A 102 7.47 7.97 -10.64
CA GLY A 102 8.33 8.07 -9.46
C GLY A 102 7.64 8.34 -8.13
N ASP A 103 6.32 8.14 -8.02
CA ASP A 103 5.52 8.37 -6.81
C ASP A 103 5.23 7.10 -5.99
N ILE A 104 5.88 6.00 -6.33
CA ILE A 104 5.79 4.70 -5.65
C ILE A 104 7.16 4.01 -5.71
N SER A 105 7.56 3.39 -4.61
CA SER A 105 8.83 2.66 -4.51
C SER A 105 8.67 1.42 -3.66
N VAL A 106 9.34 0.33 -4.06
CA VAL A 106 9.53 -0.87 -3.24
C VAL A 106 10.70 -0.62 -2.31
N ILE A 107 10.43 -0.61 -1.00
CA ILE A 107 11.43 -0.33 0.05
C ILE A 107 11.98 -1.61 0.68
N ASP A 108 11.26 -2.73 0.64
CA ASP A 108 11.75 -4.03 1.10
C ASP A 108 11.15 -5.18 0.27
N VAL A 109 11.90 -6.28 0.13
CA VAL A 109 11.46 -7.51 -0.53
C VAL A 109 11.98 -8.72 0.23
N ARG A 110 11.11 -9.69 0.51
CA ARG A 110 11.48 -10.96 1.16
C ARG A 110 10.82 -12.13 0.45
N SER A 111 11.54 -13.24 0.32
CA SER A 111 10.94 -14.52 -0.04
C SER A 111 10.14 -15.04 1.14
N VAL A 112 8.89 -15.45 0.91
CA VAL A 112 8.02 -15.99 1.95
C VAL A 112 7.44 -17.33 1.52
N PRO A 113 6.96 -18.16 2.48
CA PRO A 113 6.27 -19.39 2.16
C PRO A 113 5.07 -19.19 1.20
N PRO A 114 4.74 -20.17 0.34
CA PRO A 114 3.61 -20.05 -0.60
C PRO A 114 2.24 -19.82 0.06
N ASN A 115 2.08 -20.24 1.31
CA ASN A 115 0.85 -20.04 2.09
C ASN A 115 0.80 -18.69 2.82
N PHE A 116 1.85 -17.85 2.72
CA PHE A 116 1.86 -16.54 3.38
C PHE A 116 0.81 -15.60 2.77
N HIS A 117 -0.04 -14.96 3.57
CA HIS A 117 -1.04 -13.99 3.09
C HIS A 117 -0.93 -12.64 3.80
N SER A 118 -0.49 -11.61 3.06
CA SER A 118 -0.23 -10.25 3.55
C SER A 118 -1.41 -9.62 4.32
N ARG A 119 -2.65 -9.88 3.92
CA ARG A 119 -3.85 -9.35 4.62
C ARG A 119 -4.18 -10.07 5.93
N TYR A 120 -4.18 -11.40 5.92
CA TYR A 120 -4.74 -12.21 7.00
C TYR A 120 -3.71 -12.55 8.09
N GLN A 121 -2.42 -12.46 7.76
CA GLN A 121 -1.33 -12.67 8.73
C GLN A 121 -0.72 -11.35 9.22
N ALA A 122 -1.32 -10.19 8.88
CA ALA A 122 -0.94 -8.92 9.47
C ALA A 122 -1.48 -8.85 10.91
N ILE A 123 -0.59 -8.53 11.86
CA ILE A 123 -0.93 -8.42 13.29
C ILE A 123 -1.56 -7.05 13.58
N GLU A 124 -0.95 -5.99 13.08
CA GLU A 124 -1.40 -4.62 13.30
C GLU A 124 -1.20 -3.75 12.05
N ARG A 125 -1.88 -2.60 12.03
CA ARG A 125 -1.74 -1.57 10.99
C ARG A 125 -1.75 -0.21 11.67
N THR A 126 -0.76 0.60 11.37
CA THR A 126 -0.63 1.94 11.94
C THR A 126 -0.97 2.99 10.91
N TYR A 127 -1.83 3.93 11.29
CA TYR A 127 -2.24 5.06 10.47
C TYR A 127 -1.76 6.36 11.12
N PHE A 128 -1.27 7.29 10.30
CA PHE A 128 -0.84 8.61 10.73
C PHE A 128 -1.68 9.66 10.02
N TYR A 129 -2.38 10.47 10.80
CA TYR A 129 -3.06 11.67 10.31
C TYR A 129 -2.24 12.88 10.72
N ARG A 130 -1.98 13.76 9.75
CA ARG A 130 -1.28 15.02 9.98
C ARG A 130 -2.28 16.16 9.89
N LEU A 131 -2.41 16.91 10.98
CA LEU A 131 -3.26 18.09 11.07
C LEU A 131 -2.37 19.31 11.29
N LEU A 132 -2.71 20.41 10.63
CA LEU A 132 -2.11 21.72 10.86
C LEU A 132 -3.24 22.65 11.28
N SER A 133 -3.12 23.20 12.48
CA SER A 133 -4.13 24.07 13.08
C SER A 133 -3.71 25.54 13.05
N GLY A 134 -4.66 26.44 12.83
CA GLY A 134 -4.48 27.87 12.99
C GLY A 134 -4.76 28.69 11.72
N PRO A 135 -4.77 30.03 11.86
CA PRO A 135 -5.29 30.94 10.83
C PRO A 135 -4.36 31.10 9.63
N GLU A 136 -3.11 30.67 9.74
CA GLU A 136 -2.13 30.78 8.66
C GLU A 136 -2.45 29.80 7.53
N ALA A 137 -2.15 30.22 6.30
CA ALA A 137 -2.29 29.35 5.14
C ALA A 137 -1.36 28.13 5.24
N LEU A 138 -1.83 27.00 4.71
CA LEU A 138 -1.05 25.77 4.66
C LEU A 138 0.30 25.98 3.97
N SER A 139 1.38 25.54 4.62
CA SER A 139 2.72 25.50 4.02
C SER A 139 2.71 24.74 2.69
N THR A 140 3.41 25.26 1.68
CA THR A 140 3.56 24.59 0.38
C THR A 140 4.12 23.17 0.50
N PHE A 141 4.93 22.89 1.53
CA PHE A 141 5.47 21.54 1.80
C PHE A 141 4.43 20.56 2.35
N GLU A 142 3.36 21.07 2.95
CA GLU A 142 2.31 20.28 3.60
C GLU A 142 1.08 20.12 2.70
N LYS A 143 1.08 20.77 1.53
CA LYS A 143 0.08 20.58 0.48
C LYS A 143 -0.04 19.10 0.13
N ASP A 144 -1.29 18.62 0.10
CA ASP A 144 -1.64 17.22 -0.15
C ASP A 144 -0.99 16.23 0.84
N ARG A 145 -0.55 16.67 2.04
CA ARG A 145 0.07 15.82 3.07
C ARG A 145 -0.52 16.00 4.47
N ALA A 146 -1.23 17.11 4.68
CA ALA A 146 -1.86 17.45 5.93
C ALA A 146 -3.26 18.00 5.70
N TRP A 147 -4.14 17.79 6.68
CA TRP A 147 -5.41 18.49 6.74
C TRP A 147 -5.21 19.83 7.47
N HIS A 148 -5.54 20.93 6.79
CA HIS A 148 -5.56 22.26 7.39
C HIS A 148 -6.88 22.49 8.13
N VAL A 149 -6.79 22.83 9.41
CA VAL A 149 -7.89 23.22 10.28
C VAL A 149 -7.66 24.68 10.67
N PRO A 150 -8.43 25.65 10.15
CA PRO A 150 -8.22 27.07 10.43
C PRO A 150 -8.37 27.43 11.92
N GLU A 151 -9.15 26.65 12.66
CA GLU A 151 -9.42 26.84 14.07
C GLU A 151 -8.25 26.35 14.97
N GLU A 152 -8.14 26.95 16.15
CA GLU A 152 -7.29 26.38 17.20
C GLU A 152 -7.88 25.07 17.70
N ILE A 153 -7.02 24.06 17.81
CA ILE A 153 -7.39 22.73 18.27
C ILE A 153 -7.01 22.59 19.74
N ASP A 154 -7.99 22.21 20.57
CA ASP A 154 -7.72 21.82 21.96
C ASP A 154 -7.13 20.41 22.01
N ILE A 155 -5.79 20.35 22.08
CA ILE A 155 -5.03 19.09 22.13
C ILE A 155 -5.36 18.28 23.38
N LEU A 156 -5.61 18.92 24.52
CA LEU A 156 -5.91 18.21 25.77
C LEU A 156 -7.28 17.54 25.69
N ALA A 157 -8.28 18.25 25.17
CA ALA A 157 -9.61 17.69 24.94
C ALA A 157 -9.58 16.52 23.94
N MET A 158 -8.80 16.65 22.84
CA MET A 158 -8.61 15.54 21.89
C MET A 158 -7.94 14.32 22.54
N GLN A 159 -6.90 14.54 23.34
CA GLN A 159 -6.20 13.47 24.05
C GLN A 159 -7.13 12.75 25.02
N GLU A 160 -7.95 13.49 25.76
CA GLU A 160 -8.95 12.90 26.66
C GLU A 160 -9.99 12.08 25.87
N ALA A 161 -10.52 12.63 24.78
CA ALA A 161 -11.46 11.93 23.92
C ALA A 161 -10.87 10.65 23.30
N CYS A 162 -9.60 10.66 22.88
CA CYS A 162 -8.93 9.49 22.30
C CYS A 162 -8.83 8.32 23.28
N LYS A 163 -8.80 8.56 24.61
CA LYS A 163 -8.74 7.48 25.61
C LYS A 163 -9.92 6.52 25.49
N VAL A 164 -11.10 7.01 25.12
CA VAL A 164 -12.31 6.18 24.98
C VAL A 164 -12.28 5.26 23.76
N LEU A 165 -11.38 5.55 22.79
CA LEU A 165 -11.22 4.75 21.57
C LEU A 165 -10.22 3.60 21.75
N VAL A 166 -9.43 3.61 22.83
CA VAL A 166 -8.41 2.57 23.09
C VAL A 166 -9.09 1.30 23.58
N GLY A 167 -8.71 0.16 22.99
CA GLY A 167 -9.23 -1.16 23.32
C GLY A 167 -10.26 -1.66 22.30
N GLN A 168 -10.95 -2.74 22.67
CA GLN A 168 -11.90 -3.40 21.79
C GLN A 168 -13.29 -2.76 21.91
N HIS A 169 -13.79 -2.20 20.81
CA HIS A 169 -15.09 -1.53 20.74
C HIS A 169 -15.87 -1.92 19.48
N ASP A 170 -17.18 -1.65 19.49
CA ASP A 170 -17.98 -1.60 18.27
C ASP A 170 -17.80 -0.23 17.61
N PHE A 171 -17.13 -0.22 16.45
CA PHE A 171 -16.83 1.00 15.70
C PHE A 171 -17.85 1.27 14.59
N SER A 172 -19.06 0.70 14.66
CA SER A 172 -20.11 0.89 13.64
C SER A 172 -20.44 2.36 13.34
N SER A 173 -20.35 3.25 14.33
CA SER A 173 -20.56 4.69 14.15
C SER A 173 -19.46 5.39 13.33
N PHE A 174 -18.28 4.80 13.20
CA PHE A 174 -17.13 5.35 12.46
C PHE A 174 -16.99 4.74 11.05
N ARG A 175 -17.97 3.95 10.63
CA ARG A 175 -17.93 3.17 9.41
C ARG A 175 -18.63 3.91 8.27
N ALA A 176 -18.01 3.91 7.09
CA ALA A 176 -18.67 4.35 5.87
C ALA A 176 -19.89 3.47 5.53
N ALA A 177 -20.90 4.05 4.87
CA ALA A 177 -22.08 3.29 4.44
C ALA A 177 -21.66 2.11 3.54
N GLY A 178 -22.01 0.88 3.94
CA GLY A 178 -21.78 -0.34 3.17
C GLY A 178 -20.59 -1.23 3.60
N CYS A 179 -19.92 -0.97 4.72
CA CYS A 179 -18.90 -1.89 5.25
C CYS A 179 -19.53 -2.93 6.20
N GLU A 180 -19.08 -4.19 6.13
CA GLU A 180 -19.67 -5.34 6.85
C GLU A 180 -18.91 -5.71 8.14
N VAL A 181 -17.83 -5.00 8.46
CA VAL A 181 -17.01 -5.26 9.66
C VAL A 181 -17.43 -4.30 10.78
N CYS A 182 -17.72 -4.82 11.98
CA CYS A 182 -18.19 -4.02 13.13
C CYS A 182 -17.16 -3.94 14.27
N TYR A 183 -16.29 -4.94 14.41
CA TYR A 183 -15.34 -5.03 15.53
C TYR A 183 -13.92 -4.77 15.07
N CYS A 184 -13.23 -3.87 15.77
CA CYS A 184 -11.79 -3.65 15.65
C CYS A 184 -11.16 -3.80 17.04
N SER A 185 -10.00 -4.44 17.10
CA SER A 185 -9.18 -4.61 18.30
C SER A 185 -8.06 -3.59 18.34
#